data_AF-A0A1T4NW54-F1
#
_entry.id   AF-A0A1T4NW54-F1
#
_cell.length_a   1.000
_cell.length_b   1.000
_cell.length_c   1.000
_cell.angle_alpha   90.00
_cell.angle_beta   90.00
_cell.angle_gamma   90.00
#
_symmetry.space_group_name_H-M   'P 1'
#
loop_
_entity.id
_entity.type
_entity.pdbx_description
1 polymer ?
#
loop_
_entity_poly.entity_id
_entity_poly.type
_entity_poly.pdbx_seq_one_letter_code
_entity_poly.pdbx_strand_id
1 'polypeptide(L)'
;MKKEIWLSKDYLYENIEWYTSCSTLQSLDDQQRAYLIWDRANSLVEKNETPFDLTDGITNLKRSMNHRLKLIEEIYNFKKIDFPKKPKGYLELLETYNLVRPYLMKILLEIRNLIEHDDSPPPNQKRCKELVDMVWYFLKSTDSLVLNLVSDFEFQVYDKNNDETPYGGTVELEHDTHKIIKIRGWFPSEAITTEKREKFFCLYTDSFHGKAKWNNTEYHQDKLDTDIYIDGIIDTKDFDYHNLIRHLLTLAR
;
A
#
# COMPACT_ATOMS: atom_id res chain seq x y z
N MET A 1 -22.21 -15.85 -17.70
CA MET A 1 -22.34 -16.27 -16.29
C MET A 1 -20.92 -16.37 -15.76
N LYS A 2 -20.55 -15.65 -14.69
CA LYS A 2 -19.19 -15.78 -14.12
C LYS A 2 -19.02 -17.19 -13.58
N LYS A 3 -17.87 -17.82 -13.82
CA LYS A 3 -17.60 -19.19 -13.35
C LYS A 3 -16.84 -19.09 -12.04
N GLU A 4 -17.32 -19.81 -11.03
CA GLU A 4 -16.63 -19.96 -9.75
C GLU A 4 -15.50 -20.97 -9.88
N ILE A 5 -14.31 -20.57 -9.47
CA ILE A 5 -13.15 -21.44 -9.26
C ILE A 5 -12.53 -21.14 -7.90
N TRP A 6 -11.70 -22.05 -7.43
CA TRP A 6 -10.98 -21.92 -6.17
C TRP A 6 -9.49 -21.91 -6.46
N LEU A 7 -8.79 -20.87 -5.99
CA LEU A 7 -7.34 -20.69 -6.15
C LEU A 7 -6.64 -20.86 -4.81
N SER A 8 -5.54 -21.61 -4.80
CA SER A 8 -4.74 -21.84 -3.58
C SER A 8 -4.13 -20.52 -3.08
N LYS A 9 -4.22 -20.29 -1.76
CA LYS A 9 -3.63 -19.12 -1.09
C LYS A 9 -2.10 -19.11 -1.17
N ASP A 10 -1.47 -20.27 -1.28
CA ASP A 10 -0.01 -20.37 -1.32
C ASP A 10 0.52 -19.55 -2.51
N TYR A 11 -0.22 -19.53 -3.62
CA TYR A 11 0.06 -18.73 -4.82
C TYR A 11 -0.32 -17.23 -4.72
N LEU A 12 -0.54 -16.71 -3.51
CA LEU A 12 -0.54 -15.26 -3.23
C LEU A 12 0.32 -14.86 -2.01
N TYR A 13 0.76 -15.81 -1.19
CA TYR A 13 1.46 -15.52 0.07
C TYR A 13 2.79 -16.25 0.24
N GLU A 14 2.92 -17.49 -0.23
CA GLU A 14 4.11 -18.33 0.00
C GLU A 14 4.98 -18.38 -1.26
N ASN A 15 6.29 -18.15 -1.13
CA ASN A 15 7.26 -18.22 -2.24
C ASN A 15 6.96 -17.30 -3.43
N ILE A 16 6.38 -16.12 -3.15
CA ILE A 16 6.05 -15.12 -4.16
C ILE A 16 6.88 -13.88 -3.97
N GLU A 17 7.44 -13.42 -5.08
CA GLU A 17 8.05 -12.11 -5.17
C GLU A 17 7.01 -11.11 -5.67
N TRP A 18 6.90 -10.00 -4.96
CA TRP A 18 5.97 -8.94 -5.27
C TRP A 18 6.73 -7.72 -5.76
N TYR A 19 6.19 -7.05 -6.78
CA TYR A 19 6.79 -5.90 -7.42
C TYR A 19 5.82 -4.73 -7.46
N THR A 20 6.38 -3.53 -7.48
CA THR A 20 5.64 -2.32 -7.74
C THR A 20 5.24 -2.26 -9.21
N SER A 21 3.98 -1.94 -9.49
CA SER A 21 3.54 -1.61 -10.85
C SER A 21 4.46 -0.57 -11.49
N CYS A 22 4.74 -0.73 -12.78
CA CYS A 22 5.53 0.24 -13.55
C CYS A 22 4.83 1.60 -13.73
N SER A 23 3.60 1.76 -13.26
CA SER A 23 2.84 3.03 -13.35
C SER A 23 2.98 3.84 -12.06
N THR A 24 3.49 5.07 -12.18
CA THR A 24 3.48 6.07 -11.10
C THR A 24 2.05 6.51 -10.80
N LEU A 25 1.66 6.49 -9.52
CA LEU A 25 0.29 6.79 -9.08
C LEU A 25 -0.08 8.28 -9.15
N GLN A 26 0.89 9.14 -8.86
CA GLN A 26 0.71 10.58 -8.75
C GLN A 26 1.83 11.34 -9.43
N SER A 27 1.57 12.63 -9.67
CA SER A 27 2.60 13.55 -10.12
C SER A 27 3.72 13.66 -9.07
N LEU A 28 4.97 13.74 -9.52
CA LEU A 28 6.10 14.02 -8.63
C LEU A 28 5.90 15.34 -7.85
N ASP A 29 5.12 16.27 -8.40
CA ASP A 29 4.81 17.57 -7.81
C ASP A 29 4.03 17.45 -6.48
N ASP A 30 3.05 16.53 -6.42
CA ASP A 30 2.24 16.32 -5.21
C ASP A 30 3.09 15.74 -4.06
N GLN A 31 3.98 14.79 -4.38
CA GLN A 31 4.94 14.25 -3.41
C GLN A 31 5.88 15.36 -2.92
N GLN A 32 6.43 16.15 -3.84
CA GLN A 32 7.42 17.18 -3.54
C GLN A 32 6.83 18.30 -2.69
N ARG A 33 5.52 18.57 -2.81
CA ARG A 33 4.84 19.60 -2.02
C ARG A 33 5.00 19.41 -0.52
N ALA A 34 4.91 18.18 -0.01
CA ALA A 34 5.11 17.91 1.42
C ALA A 34 6.54 18.25 1.87
N TYR A 35 7.53 17.97 1.03
CA TYR A 35 8.93 18.31 1.29
C TYR A 35 9.21 19.80 1.22
N LEU A 36 8.60 20.54 0.29
CA LEU A 36 8.74 22.00 0.22
C LEU A 36 8.19 22.68 1.49
N ILE A 37 7.06 22.20 2.02
CA ILE A 37 6.50 22.71 3.28
C ILE A 37 7.42 22.36 4.45
N TRP A 38 7.98 21.13 4.46
CA TRP A 38 8.94 20.71 5.48
C TRP A 38 10.23 21.54 5.43
N ASP A 39 10.78 21.80 4.26
CA ASP A 39 12.02 22.58 4.07
C ASP A 39 11.85 24.01 4.57
N ARG A 40 10.67 24.60 4.30
CA ARG A 40 10.30 25.90 4.88
C ARG A 40 10.27 25.85 6.41
N ALA A 41 9.72 24.79 6.99
CA ALA A 41 9.69 24.61 8.44
C ALA A 41 11.11 24.46 9.02
N ASN A 42 11.96 23.65 8.38
CA ASN A 42 13.35 23.46 8.78
C ASN A 42 14.11 24.79 8.78
N SER A 43 13.98 25.56 7.70
CA SER A 43 14.61 26.88 7.56
C SER A 43 14.21 27.85 8.67
N LEU A 44 12.94 27.85 9.10
CA LEU A 44 12.46 28.70 10.20
C LEU A 44 13.05 28.26 11.54
N VAL A 45 13.05 26.96 11.81
CA VAL A 45 13.60 26.37 13.04
C VAL A 45 15.13 26.56 13.13
N GLU A 46 15.85 26.49 12.01
CA GLU A 46 17.30 26.71 11.96
C GLU A 46 17.67 28.16 12.23
N LYS A 47 17.00 29.11 11.58
CA LYS A 47 17.26 30.54 11.75
C LYS A 47 16.92 31.02 13.15
N ASN A 48 15.70 30.75 13.61
CA ASN A 48 15.22 31.09 14.96
C ASN A 48 15.60 32.52 15.39
N GLU A 49 15.34 33.51 14.52
CA GLU A 49 15.63 34.93 14.78
C GLU A 49 14.61 35.51 15.76
N THR A 50 13.39 34.99 15.74
CA THR A 50 12.30 35.37 16.64
C THR A 50 11.57 34.15 17.20
N PRO A 51 10.90 34.25 18.37
CA PRO A 51 10.04 33.18 18.87
C PRO A 51 8.91 32.78 17.90
N PHE A 52 8.48 33.69 17.02
CA PHE A 52 7.48 33.41 16.00
C PHE A 52 7.98 32.43 14.95
N ASP A 53 9.29 32.39 14.68
CA ASP A 53 9.86 31.45 13.70
C ASP A 53 9.66 30.00 14.15
N LEU A 54 9.80 29.71 15.45
CA LEU A 54 9.56 28.37 15.99
C LEU A 54 8.07 28.00 15.91
N THR A 55 7.18 28.93 16.25
CA THR A 55 5.72 28.76 16.10
C THR A 55 5.33 28.45 14.65
N ASP A 56 5.83 29.23 13.70
CA ASP A 56 5.58 29.02 12.28
C ASP A 56 6.23 27.73 11.78
N GLY A 57 7.40 27.38 12.31
CA GLY A 57 8.07 26.10 12.06
C GLY A 57 7.17 24.91 12.43
N ILE A 58 6.67 24.86 13.66
CA ILE A 58 5.74 23.81 14.13
C ILE A 58 4.47 23.76 13.28
N THR A 59 3.92 24.92 12.95
CA THR A 59 2.72 25.02 12.11
C THR A 59 2.96 24.44 10.72
N ASN A 60 4.10 24.72 10.10
CA ASN A 60 4.47 24.16 8.79
C ASN A 60 4.79 22.65 8.88
N LEU A 61 5.40 22.16 9.95
CA LEU A 61 5.59 20.72 10.16
C LEU A 61 4.26 19.95 10.17
N LYS A 62 3.25 20.46 10.90
CA LYS A 62 1.90 19.88 10.87
C LYS A 62 1.31 19.91 9.47
N ARG A 63 1.47 21.02 8.73
CA ARG A 63 0.96 21.14 7.35
C ARG A 63 1.62 20.13 6.41
N SER A 64 2.94 19.94 6.52
CA SER A 64 3.68 18.95 5.74
C SER A 64 3.18 17.52 6.01
N MET A 65 3.06 17.16 7.30
CA MET A 65 2.54 15.86 7.71
C MET A 65 1.10 15.62 7.19
N ASN A 66 0.22 16.61 7.37
CA ASN A 66 -1.17 16.51 6.91
C ASN A 66 -1.28 16.40 5.39
N HIS A 67 -0.39 17.08 4.65
CA HIS A 67 -0.34 16.95 3.19
C HIS A 67 -0.08 15.50 2.79
N ARG A 68 0.97 14.88 3.36
CA ARG A 68 1.29 13.47 3.09
C ARG A 68 0.17 12.52 3.50
N LEU A 69 -0.43 12.72 4.67
CA LEU A 69 -1.58 11.92 5.13
C LEU A 69 -2.78 12.04 4.19
N LYS A 70 -3.03 13.23 3.62
CA LYS A 70 -4.10 13.44 2.64
C LYS A 70 -3.83 12.67 1.34
N LEU A 71 -2.61 12.69 0.82
CA LEU A 71 -2.26 11.93 -0.39
C LEU A 71 -2.41 10.42 -0.17
N ILE A 72 -1.95 9.91 0.97
CA ILE A 72 -2.13 8.50 1.33
C ILE A 72 -3.63 8.15 1.37
N GLU A 73 -4.47 9.02 1.94
CA GLU A 73 -5.91 8.80 1.96
C GLU A 73 -6.55 8.84 0.57
N GLU A 74 -6.09 9.73 -0.31
CA GLU A 74 -6.60 9.84 -1.68
C GLU A 74 -6.27 8.59 -2.52
N ILE A 75 -5.10 7.99 -2.31
CA ILE A 75 -4.67 6.79 -3.02
C ILE A 75 -5.38 5.55 -2.49
N TYR A 76 -5.37 5.36 -1.16
CA TYR A 76 -5.78 4.09 -0.57
C TYR A 76 -7.19 4.10 0.02
N ASN A 77 -7.80 5.27 0.25
CA ASN A 77 -9.15 5.44 0.81
C ASN A 77 -9.41 4.65 2.11
N PHE A 78 -8.40 4.56 2.98
CA PHE A 78 -8.40 3.71 4.16
C PHE A 78 -9.65 3.87 5.06
N LYS A 79 -10.28 5.05 5.10
CA LYS A 79 -11.51 5.28 5.87
C LYS A 79 -12.72 4.45 5.41
N LYS A 80 -12.72 4.00 4.15
CA LYS A 80 -13.80 3.18 3.55
C LYS A 80 -13.62 1.68 3.76
N ILE A 81 -12.44 1.22 4.17
CA ILE A 81 -12.23 -0.18 4.51
C ILE A 81 -13.18 -0.55 5.66
N ASP A 82 -13.86 -1.67 5.51
CA ASP A 82 -14.67 -2.23 6.58
C ASP A 82 -13.77 -2.87 7.63
N PHE A 83 -14.01 -2.58 8.91
CA PHE A 83 -13.20 -3.11 10.02
C PHE A 83 -14.12 -3.78 11.03
N PRO A 84 -13.80 -5.01 11.49
CA PRO A 84 -14.54 -5.65 12.58
C PRO A 84 -14.59 -4.78 13.85
N LYS A 85 -13.51 -4.03 14.12
CA LYS A 85 -13.42 -3.03 15.20
C LYS A 85 -12.74 -1.79 14.66
N LYS A 86 -13.53 -0.81 14.21
CA LYS A 86 -13.00 0.41 13.60
C LYS A 86 -12.17 1.23 14.60
N PRO A 87 -10.91 1.57 14.27
CA PRO A 87 -10.09 2.48 15.07
C PRO A 87 -10.74 3.86 15.20
N LYS A 88 -10.57 4.52 16.36
CA LYS A 88 -11.26 5.78 16.67
C LYS A 88 -10.72 7.00 15.91
N GLY A 89 -9.49 6.94 15.40
CA GLY A 89 -8.86 8.04 14.69
C GLY A 89 -8.09 7.55 13.47
N TYR A 90 -7.75 8.50 12.59
CA TYR A 90 -7.10 8.18 11.33
C TYR A 90 -5.66 7.65 11.53
N LEU A 91 -4.94 8.19 12.52
CA LEU A 91 -3.59 7.73 12.84
C LEU A 91 -3.61 6.30 13.41
N GLU A 92 -4.57 5.99 14.27
CA GLU A 92 -4.79 4.63 14.80
C GLU A 92 -5.20 3.67 13.68
N LEU A 93 -5.95 4.15 12.68
CA LEU A 93 -6.26 3.36 11.49
C LEU A 93 -4.98 3.00 10.73
N LEU A 94 -4.17 3.99 10.37
CA LEU A 94 -2.90 3.76 9.67
C LEU A 94 -1.92 2.90 10.50
N GLU A 95 -1.97 2.97 11.82
CA GLU A 95 -1.20 2.10 12.72
C GLU A 95 -1.59 0.62 12.59
N THR A 96 -2.86 0.29 12.31
CA THR A 96 -3.29 -1.11 12.10
C THR A 96 -2.59 -1.80 10.92
N TYR A 97 -2.07 -0.99 9.99
CA TYR A 97 -1.28 -1.40 8.83
C TYR A 97 0.22 -1.10 8.99
N ASN A 98 0.66 -0.72 10.19
CA ASN A 98 2.05 -0.34 10.50
C ASN A 98 2.61 0.83 9.67
N LEU A 99 1.75 1.66 9.07
CA LEU A 99 2.20 2.77 8.22
C LEU A 99 2.74 3.95 9.03
N VAL A 100 2.17 4.18 10.21
CA VAL A 100 2.56 5.29 11.10
C VAL A 100 2.72 4.81 12.54
N ARG A 101 3.47 5.58 13.33
CA ARG A 101 3.53 5.46 14.79
C ARG A 101 2.80 6.66 15.39
N PRO A 102 1.52 6.52 15.83
CA PRO A 102 0.68 7.64 16.23
C PRO A 102 1.26 8.48 17.35
N TYR A 103 1.98 7.87 18.30
CA TYR A 103 2.59 8.57 19.43
C TYR A 103 3.44 9.77 18.98
N LEU A 104 4.29 9.57 17.96
CA LEU A 104 5.17 10.61 17.44
C LEU A 104 4.39 11.77 16.82
N MET A 105 3.34 11.46 16.07
CA MET A 105 2.50 12.47 15.43
C MET A 105 1.61 13.21 16.42
N LYS A 106 1.11 12.52 17.46
CA LYS A 106 0.29 13.12 18.51
C LYS A 106 1.05 14.20 19.26
N ILE A 107 2.34 13.99 19.55
CA ILE A 107 3.20 15.01 20.17
C ILE A 107 3.20 16.31 19.34
N LEU A 108 3.39 16.21 18.02
CA LEU A 108 3.39 17.39 17.15
C LEU A 108 2.02 18.10 17.16
N LEU A 109 0.92 17.33 17.14
CA LEU A 109 -0.43 17.87 17.17
C LEU A 109 -0.76 18.55 18.50
N GLU A 110 -0.35 17.96 19.63
CA GLU A 110 -0.52 18.51 20.97
C GLU A 110 0.24 19.83 21.13
N ILE A 111 1.53 19.85 20.75
CA ILE A 111 2.35 21.08 20.78
C ILE A 111 1.71 22.17 19.93
N ARG A 112 1.25 21.84 18.71
CA ARG A 112 0.56 22.81 17.85
C ARG A 112 -0.72 23.34 18.49
N ASN A 113 -1.52 22.46 19.09
CA ASN A 113 -2.78 22.86 19.73
C ASN A 113 -2.52 23.83 20.91
N LEU A 114 -1.50 23.57 21.73
CA LEU A 114 -1.11 24.46 22.82
C LEU A 114 -0.68 25.85 22.31
N ILE A 115 0.10 25.89 21.22
CA ILE A 115 0.53 27.16 20.62
C ILE A 115 -0.66 27.93 20.02
N GLU A 116 -1.53 27.26 19.27
CA GLU A 116 -2.62 27.94 18.55
C GLU A 116 -3.85 28.28 19.41
N HIS A 117 -4.15 27.49 20.45
CA HIS A 117 -5.36 27.66 21.26
C HIS A 117 -5.09 28.27 22.63
N ASP A 118 -3.93 27.99 23.22
CA ASP A 118 -3.59 28.40 24.58
C ASP A 118 -2.50 29.49 24.62
N ASP A 119 -2.11 30.05 23.46
CA ASP A 119 -1.03 31.03 23.30
C ASP A 119 0.28 30.60 24.01
N SER A 120 0.51 29.29 24.05
CA SER A 120 1.69 28.73 24.70
C SER A 120 2.94 29.04 23.88
N PRO A 121 4.08 29.36 24.52
CA PRO A 121 5.32 29.54 23.80
C PRO A 121 5.72 28.24 23.10
N PRO A 122 6.35 28.32 21.91
CA PRO A 122 6.84 27.12 21.24
C PRO A 122 7.93 26.43 22.07
N PRO A 123 8.16 25.13 21.87
CA PRO A 123 9.30 24.45 22.46
C PRO A 123 10.62 25.13 22.08
N ASN A 124 11.68 24.87 22.85
CA ASN A 124 13.00 25.38 22.51
C ASN A 124 13.47 24.87 21.13
N GLN A 125 14.45 25.56 20.55
CA GLN A 125 14.96 25.26 19.20
C GLN A 125 15.41 23.80 19.06
N LYS A 126 16.06 23.23 20.08
CA LYS A 126 16.50 21.83 20.07
C LYS A 126 15.31 20.88 19.88
N ARG A 127 14.23 21.08 20.67
CA ARG A 127 13.03 20.27 20.56
C ARG A 127 12.32 20.47 19.21
N CYS A 128 12.34 21.68 18.67
CA CYS A 128 11.82 21.93 17.32
C CYS A 128 12.62 21.17 16.26
N LYS A 129 13.95 21.10 16.35
CA LYS A 129 14.79 20.30 15.44
C LYS A 129 14.47 18.80 15.49
N GLU A 130 14.26 18.26 16.70
CA GLU A 130 13.82 16.86 16.85
C GLU A 130 12.48 16.58 16.14
N LEU A 131 11.56 17.55 16.14
CA LEU A 131 10.28 17.44 15.44
C LEU A 131 10.45 17.57 13.91
N VAL A 132 11.38 18.41 13.45
CA VAL A 132 11.75 18.50 12.03
C VAL A 132 12.24 17.13 11.52
N ASP A 133 13.18 16.51 12.23
CA ASP A 133 13.73 15.20 11.86
C ASP A 133 12.64 14.13 11.87
N MET A 134 11.79 14.12 12.88
CA MET A 134 10.68 13.19 13.00
C MET A 134 9.73 13.26 11.79
N VAL A 135 9.36 14.47 11.37
CA VAL A 135 8.51 14.65 10.18
C VAL A 135 9.25 14.24 8.91
N TRP A 136 10.54 14.53 8.79
CA TRP A 136 11.35 14.09 7.66
C TRP A 136 11.36 12.56 7.52
N TYR A 137 11.60 11.84 8.63
CA TYR A 137 11.55 10.37 8.65
C TYR A 137 10.16 9.84 8.31
N PHE A 138 9.09 10.50 8.75
CA PHE A 138 7.73 10.15 8.34
C PHE A 138 7.53 10.31 6.83
N LEU A 139 7.95 11.43 6.24
CA LEU A 139 7.86 11.62 4.78
C LEU A 139 8.66 10.54 4.06
N LYS A 140 9.91 10.29 4.48
CA LYS A 140 10.79 9.30 3.85
C LYS A 140 10.21 7.88 3.93
N SER A 141 9.73 7.47 5.09
CA SER A 141 9.16 6.13 5.31
C SER A 141 7.81 5.89 4.63
N THR A 142 7.24 6.91 3.99
CA THR A 142 5.98 6.83 3.24
C THR A 142 6.13 7.27 1.78
N ASP A 143 7.35 7.51 1.28
CA ASP A 143 7.58 7.96 -0.09
C ASP A 143 7.08 6.94 -1.12
N SER A 144 7.40 5.67 -0.90
CA SER A 144 6.97 4.59 -1.79
C SER A 144 5.45 4.44 -1.88
N LEU A 145 4.73 4.64 -0.76
CA LEU A 145 3.27 4.54 -0.70
C LEU A 145 2.54 5.57 -1.58
N VAL A 146 3.17 6.72 -1.83
CA VAL A 146 2.59 7.76 -2.68
C VAL A 146 3.14 7.75 -4.10
N LEU A 147 4.13 6.91 -4.38
CA LEU A 147 4.75 6.78 -5.69
C LEU A 147 4.20 5.60 -6.47
N ASN A 148 4.15 4.42 -5.84
CA ASN A 148 3.89 3.16 -6.53
C ASN A 148 2.92 2.27 -5.74
N LEU A 149 2.11 1.48 -6.44
CA LEU A 149 1.36 0.38 -5.85
C LEU A 149 2.08 -0.94 -6.10
N VAL A 150 2.21 -1.74 -5.05
CA VAL A 150 2.56 -3.16 -5.17
C VAL A 150 1.33 -3.90 -5.68
N SER A 151 1.42 -4.40 -6.91
CA SER A 151 0.33 -5.12 -7.58
C SER A 151 0.83 -6.34 -8.34
N ASP A 152 2.08 -6.32 -8.79
CA ASP A 152 2.60 -7.35 -9.68
C ASP A 152 3.24 -8.43 -8.83
N PHE A 153 3.09 -9.68 -9.22
CA PHE A 153 3.67 -10.82 -8.51
C PHE A 153 4.26 -11.81 -9.48
N GLU A 154 5.33 -12.48 -9.06
CA GLU A 154 5.95 -13.58 -9.77
C GLU A 154 6.33 -14.70 -8.80
N PHE A 155 6.34 -15.92 -9.31
CA PHE A 155 6.80 -17.11 -8.57
C PHE A 155 7.27 -18.17 -9.55
N GLN A 156 7.98 -19.15 -9.02
CA GLN A 156 8.53 -20.26 -9.79
C GLN A 156 7.93 -21.57 -9.29
N VAL A 157 7.61 -22.48 -10.22
CA VAL A 157 7.27 -23.85 -9.90
C VAL A 157 8.30 -24.77 -10.53
N TYR A 158 8.82 -25.68 -9.72
CA TYR A 158 9.80 -26.67 -10.13
C TYR A 158 9.11 -28.02 -10.36
N ASP A 159 9.36 -28.63 -11.50
CA ASP A 159 8.85 -29.97 -11.79
C ASP A 159 9.69 -31.06 -11.12
N LYS A 160 9.38 -32.34 -11.39
CA LYS A 160 10.12 -33.49 -10.84
C LYS A 160 11.57 -33.59 -11.32
N ASN A 161 11.89 -32.96 -12.45
CA ASN A 161 13.23 -32.91 -13.02
C ASN A 161 14.00 -31.67 -12.56
N ASN A 162 13.39 -30.84 -11.71
CA ASN A 162 13.91 -29.56 -11.27
C ASN A 162 14.00 -28.51 -12.39
N ASP A 163 13.18 -28.66 -13.43
CA ASP A 163 12.98 -27.65 -14.45
C ASP A 163 12.05 -26.55 -13.92
N GLU A 164 12.42 -25.30 -14.13
CA GLU A 164 11.72 -24.12 -13.63
C GLU A 164 10.71 -23.60 -14.64
N THR A 165 9.47 -23.38 -14.20
CA THR A 165 8.48 -22.61 -14.96
C THR A 165 8.13 -21.34 -14.19
N PRO A 166 8.39 -20.14 -14.75
CA PRO A 166 8.02 -18.90 -14.10
C PRO A 166 6.51 -18.68 -14.25
N TYR A 167 5.90 -18.02 -13.29
CA TYR A 167 4.51 -17.59 -13.31
C TYR A 167 4.42 -16.19 -12.75
N GLY A 168 3.33 -15.51 -13.07
CA GLY A 168 3.14 -14.17 -12.57
C GLY A 168 1.85 -13.55 -13.07
N GLY A 169 1.59 -12.37 -12.55
CA GLY A 169 0.35 -11.68 -12.76
C GLY A 169 0.26 -10.38 -12.00
N THR A 170 -0.95 -9.86 -11.92
CA THR A 170 -1.29 -8.64 -11.21
C THR A 170 -2.47 -8.88 -10.27
N VAL A 171 -2.42 -8.20 -9.12
CA VAL A 171 -3.49 -8.06 -8.15
C VAL A 171 -3.78 -6.57 -8.00
N GLU A 172 -5.00 -6.17 -8.36
CA GLU A 172 -5.46 -4.80 -8.24
C GLU A 172 -6.52 -4.69 -7.14
N LEU A 173 -6.26 -3.84 -6.16
CA LEU A 173 -7.24 -3.54 -5.11
C LEU A 173 -8.18 -2.43 -5.59
N GLU A 174 -9.49 -2.62 -5.44
CA GLU A 174 -10.44 -1.54 -5.66
C GLU A 174 -10.45 -0.58 -4.47
N HIS A 175 -9.60 0.45 -4.50
CA HIS A 175 -9.47 1.41 -3.39
C HIS A 175 -10.71 2.27 -3.15
N ASP A 176 -11.60 2.44 -4.13
CA ASP A 176 -12.79 3.29 -3.94
C ASP A 176 -13.86 2.68 -3.03
N THR A 177 -13.95 1.36 -3.00
CA THR A 177 -15.00 0.64 -2.27
C THR A 177 -14.49 -0.51 -1.44
N HIS A 178 -13.28 -1.02 -1.72
CA HIS A 178 -12.65 -2.14 -1.02
C HIS A 178 -13.50 -3.42 -1.02
N LYS A 179 -14.37 -3.58 -2.03
CA LYS A 179 -15.30 -4.73 -2.12
C LYS A 179 -14.74 -5.84 -2.98
N ILE A 180 -13.88 -5.51 -3.93
CA ILE A 180 -13.31 -6.49 -4.85
C ILE A 180 -11.80 -6.36 -4.92
N ILE A 181 -11.17 -7.50 -5.17
CA ILE A 181 -9.78 -7.61 -5.64
C ILE A 181 -9.85 -8.19 -7.05
N LYS A 182 -9.17 -7.58 -8.01
CA LYS A 182 -8.99 -8.17 -9.34
C LYS A 182 -7.67 -8.95 -9.35
N ILE A 183 -7.68 -10.10 -9.99
CA ILE A 183 -6.48 -10.91 -10.18
C ILE A 183 -6.39 -11.35 -11.63
N ARG A 184 -5.20 -11.21 -12.20
CA ARG A 184 -4.89 -11.62 -13.56
C ARG A 184 -3.55 -12.29 -13.58
N GLY A 185 -3.41 -13.41 -14.26
CA GLY A 185 -2.09 -14.06 -14.32
C GLY A 185 -2.14 -15.51 -14.74
N TRP A 186 -0.94 -16.07 -14.90
CA TRP A 186 -0.73 -17.48 -15.17
C TRP A 186 -0.58 -18.26 -13.86
N PHE A 187 -1.21 -19.42 -13.79
CA PHE A 187 -1.11 -20.33 -12.67
C PHE A 187 -0.99 -21.78 -13.16
N PRO A 188 -0.26 -22.64 -12.44
CA PRO A 188 -0.26 -24.07 -12.72
C PRO A 188 -1.65 -24.66 -12.43
N SER A 189 -2.01 -25.72 -13.16
CA SER A 189 -3.34 -26.32 -13.01
C SER A 189 -3.62 -26.84 -11.60
N GLU A 190 -2.60 -27.32 -10.86
CA GLU A 190 -2.76 -27.78 -9.49
C GLU A 190 -3.16 -26.67 -8.49
N ALA A 191 -2.89 -25.40 -8.83
CA ALA A 191 -3.29 -24.27 -7.99
C ALA A 191 -4.81 -24.04 -8.01
N ILE A 192 -5.53 -24.67 -8.95
CA ILE A 192 -6.92 -24.37 -9.26
C ILE A 192 -7.79 -25.61 -9.09
N THR A 193 -8.97 -25.41 -8.51
CA THR A 193 -9.99 -26.45 -8.36
C THR A 193 -11.38 -25.88 -8.59
N THR A 194 -12.31 -26.70 -9.10
CA THR A 194 -13.73 -26.33 -9.22
C THR A 194 -14.51 -26.55 -7.93
N GLU A 195 -13.94 -27.28 -6.99
CA GLU A 195 -14.54 -27.60 -5.70
C GLU A 195 -13.88 -26.82 -4.57
N LYS A 196 -14.66 -26.44 -3.56
CA LYS A 196 -14.17 -25.75 -2.37
C LYS A 196 -13.18 -26.63 -1.62
N ARG A 197 -12.01 -26.07 -1.30
CA ARG A 197 -10.97 -26.71 -0.49
C ARG A 197 -10.48 -25.79 0.63
N GLU A 198 -9.98 -26.39 1.70
CA GLU A 198 -9.28 -25.66 2.75
C GLU A 198 -8.01 -25.03 2.17
N LYS A 199 -7.64 -23.82 2.62
CA LYS A 199 -6.55 -22.97 2.08
C LYS A 199 -6.74 -22.43 0.65
N PHE A 200 -7.93 -22.54 0.07
CA PHE A 200 -8.25 -21.89 -1.20
C PHE A 200 -9.19 -20.70 -0.97
N PHE A 201 -9.22 -19.74 -1.89
CA PHE A 201 -10.22 -18.67 -1.93
C PHE A 201 -11.05 -18.75 -3.21
N CYS A 202 -12.30 -18.30 -3.11
CA CYS A 202 -13.22 -18.29 -4.24
C CYS A 202 -12.87 -17.15 -5.19
N LEU A 203 -12.91 -17.45 -6.49
CA LEU A 203 -12.70 -16.49 -7.56
C LEU A 203 -13.84 -16.57 -8.56
N TYR A 204 -14.43 -15.42 -8.88
CA TYR A 204 -15.41 -15.27 -9.94
C TYR A 204 -14.70 -14.86 -11.23
N THR A 205 -14.55 -15.79 -12.16
CA THR A 205 -13.79 -15.56 -13.39
C THR A 205 -14.62 -14.87 -14.46
N ASP A 206 -14.02 -13.85 -15.08
CA ASP A 206 -14.50 -13.21 -16.30
C ASP A 206 -13.92 -13.92 -17.53
N SER A 207 -12.68 -14.39 -17.44
CA SER A 207 -12.06 -15.24 -18.45
C SER A 207 -11.14 -16.30 -17.83
N PHE A 208 -11.08 -17.47 -18.48
CA PHE A 208 -10.33 -18.63 -18.03
C PHE A 208 -9.88 -19.41 -19.27
N HIS A 209 -8.58 -19.44 -19.53
CA HIS A 209 -8.05 -19.98 -20.79
C HIS A 209 -6.75 -20.74 -20.58
N GLY A 210 -6.60 -21.86 -21.28
CA GLY A 210 -5.31 -22.54 -21.38
C GLY A 210 -4.39 -21.86 -22.41
N LYS A 211 -3.14 -22.36 -22.48
CA LYS A 211 -2.09 -21.88 -23.39
C LYS A 211 -2.54 -21.75 -24.85
N ALA A 212 -3.39 -22.65 -25.33
CA ALA A 212 -3.86 -22.69 -26.73
C ALA A 212 -4.43 -21.35 -27.26
N LYS A 213 -4.99 -20.51 -26.39
CA LYS A 213 -5.49 -19.17 -26.77
C LYS A 213 -4.37 -18.21 -27.22
N TRP A 214 -3.13 -18.49 -26.82
CA TRP A 214 -1.97 -17.60 -26.95
C TRP A 214 -0.87 -18.14 -27.88
N ASN A 215 -1.16 -19.21 -28.62
CA ASN A 215 -0.21 -19.89 -29.53
C ASN A 215 0.43 -18.97 -30.59
N ASN A 216 -0.15 -17.81 -30.86
CA ASN A 216 0.36 -16.85 -31.85
C ASN A 216 1.30 -15.78 -31.25
N THR A 217 1.72 -15.94 -29.99
CA THR A 217 2.56 -14.98 -29.29
C THR A 217 3.83 -15.64 -28.78
N GLU A 218 4.97 -14.95 -28.90
CA GLU A 218 6.23 -15.40 -28.30
C GLU A 218 6.19 -15.30 -26.75
N TYR A 219 5.30 -14.45 -26.22
CA TYR A 219 5.26 -14.04 -24.81
C TYR A 219 4.77 -15.09 -23.80
N HIS A 220 4.39 -16.30 -24.23
CA HIS A 220 3.91 -17.36 -23.33
C HIS A 220 4.41 -18.76 -23.74
N GLN A 221 5.50 -18.84 -24.51
CA GLN A 221 6.03 -20.12 -24.98
C GLN A 221 6.54 -21.01 -23.85
N ASP A 222 6.97 -20.40 -22.76
CA ASP A 222 7.47 -21.01 -21.53
C ASP A 222 6.39 -21.70 -20.68
N LYS A 223 5.10 -21.38 -20.90
CA LYS A 223 3.99 -22.00 -20.16
C LYS A 223 3.73 -23.45 -20.62
N LEU A 224 3.20 -24.29 -19.74
CA LEU A 224 2.75 -25.64 -20.07
C LEU A 224 1.34 -25.60 -20.69
N ASP A 225 0.98 -26.64 -21.46
CA ASP A 225 -0.37 -26.76 -22.05
C ASP A 225 -1.47 -26.89 -20.98
N THR A 226 -1.09 -27.36 -19.78
CA THR A 226 -1.95 -27.47 -18.61
C THR A 226 -2.14 -26.15 -17.88
N ASP A 227 -1.28 -25.15 -18.12
CA ASP A 227 -1.32 -23.90 -17.38
C ASP A 227 -2.53 -23.07 -17.76
N ILE A 228 -2.99 -22.30 -16.80
CA ILE A 228 -4.23 -21.57 -16.91
C ILE A 228 -3.95 -20.09 -16.68
N TYR A 229 -4.38 -19.29 -17.65
CA TYR A 229 -4.53 -17.86 -17.49
C TYR A 229 -5.89 -17.55 -16.87
N ILE A 230 -5.86 -16.80 -15.77
CA ILE A 230 -7.04 -16.35 -15.04
C ILE A 230 -7.19 -14.84 -15.23
N ASP A 231 -8.42 -14.38 -15.46
CA ASP A 231 -8.87 -13.00 -15.22
C ASP A 231 -10.17 -13.06 -14.41
N GLY A 232 -10.12 -12.61 -13.16
CA GLY A 232 -11.23 -12.75 -12.25
C GLY A 232 -11.22 -11.78 -11.08
N ILE A 233 -12.26 -11.89 -10.27
CA ILE A 233 -12.46 -11.06 -9.08
C ILE A 233 -12.70 -11.89 -7.82
N ILE A 234 -12.21 -11.40 -6.70
CA ILE A 234 -12.43 -11.94 -5.35
C ILE A 234 -13.33 -10.94 -4.62
N ASP A 235 -14.40 -11.42 -3.97
CA ASP A 235 -15.16 -10.61 -3.01
C ASP A 235 -14.39 -10.56 -1.69
N THR A 236 -14.12 -9.35 -1.19
CA THR A 236 -13.31 -9.16 0.03
C THR A 236 -13.97 -9.73 1.29
N LYS A 237 -15.27 -10.05 1.26
CA LYS A 237 -15.96 -10.75 2.36
C LYS A 237 -15.56 -12.23 2.47
N ASP A 238 -15.15 -12.82 1.36
CA ASP A 238 -14.77 -14.24 1.27
C ASP A 238 -13.25 -14.44 1.38
N PHE A 239 -12.51 -13.36 1.66
CA PHE A 239 -11.07 -13.32 1.64
C PHE A 239 -10.50 -12.51 2.81
N ASP A 240 -9.28 -12.82 3.22
CA ASP A 240 -8.60 -12.09 4.30
C ASP A 240 -8.01 -10.77 3.79
N TYR A 241 -8.90 -9.82 3.52
CA TYR A 241 -8.57 -8.55 2.88
C TYR A 241 -7.54 -7.72 3.67
N HIS A 242 -7.68 -7.69 5.00
CA HIS A 242 -6.78 -6.94 5.85
C HIS A 242 -5.36 -7.50 5.84
N ASN A 243 -5.20 -8.83 5.83
CA ASN A 243 -3.88 -9.44 5.77
C ASN A 243 -3.21 -9.21 4.42
N LEU A 244 -3.94 -9.28 3.30
CA LEU A 244 -3.38 -8.93 1.99
C LEU A 244 -2.91 -7.48 1.93
N ILE A 245 -3.74 -6.51 2.34
CA ILE A 245 -3.31 -5.11 2.35
C ILE A 245 -2.07 -4.92 3.22
N ARG A 246 -2.05 -5.52 4.42
CA ARG A 246 -0.89 -5.41 5.32
C ARG A 246 0.37 -5.97 4.67
N HIS A 247 0.24 -7.11 3.98
CA HIS A 247 1.34 -7.75 3.24
C HIS A 247 1.88 -6.81 2.15
N LEU A 248 1.01 -6.34 1.26
CA LEU A 248 1.38 -5.45 0.14
C LEU A 248 1.99 -4.13 0.62
N LEU A 249 1.45 -3.52 1.68
CA LEU A 249 1.98 -2.29 2.26
C LEU A 249 3.33 -2.48 2.95
N THR A 250 3.61 -3.67 3.49
CA THR A 250 4.91 -3.97 4.10
C THR A 250 5.98 -4.11 3.02
N LEU A 251 5.63 -4.73 1.90
CA LEU A 251 6.52 -4.90 0.74
C LEU A 251 6.83 -3.58 0.03
N ALA A 252 5.93 -2.60 0.13
CA ALA A 252 6.15 -1.28 -0.43
C ALA A 252 7.21 -0.45 0.30
N ARG A 253 7.67 -0.82 1.51
CA ARG A 253 8.53 0.01 2.37
C ARG A 253 9.99 -0.40 2.33
#